data_AF-A0AAE2VDQ4-F1
#
_entry.id   AF-A0AAE2VDQ4-F1
#
_cell.length_a   1.000
_cell.length_b   1.000
_cell.length_c   1.000
_cell.angle_alpha   90.00
_cell.angle_beta   90.00
_cell.angle_gamma   90.00
#
_symmetry.space_group_name_H-M   'P 1'
#
loop_
_entity.id
_entity.type
_entity.pdbx_description
1 polymer ?
#
loop_
_entity_poly.entity_id
_entity_poly.type
_entity_poly.pdbx_seq_one_letter_code
_entity_poly.pdbx_strand_id
1 'polypeptide(L)'
;MKINQFTFLCIGLIMASCAPQASDSPSSVPVAKVVTPERHTVDGMHEVMQFTDTGREVIVALDWRKYSTAKDSALELVYGDMSRPPAQYMVDQLTVSIDGKGVAIPAANYSYLGSQWMNEIKHLGVYKSGSKLNIYVNVGDGSEAWTASYLIDPATGTLVSHKVYDGAEFHNNFAP
;
A
#
# COMPACT_ATOMS: atom_id res chain seq x y z
N MET A 1 -20.46 24.53 67.82
CA MET A 1 -21.51 23.52 68.03
C MET A 1 -22.54 23.66 66.91
N LYS A 2 -22.96 22.54 66.33
CA LYS A 2 -23.67 22.36 65.05
C LYS A 2 -24.97 23.17 64.90
N ILE A 3 -25.35 23.49 63.65
CA ILE A 3 -26.70 23.28 63.10
C ILE A 3 -26.59 23.07 61.56
N ASN A 4 -27.18 21.97 61.09
CA ASN A 4 -27.43 21.60 59.69
C ASN A 4 -28.61 22.40 59.11
N GLN A 5 -28.57 22.73 57.82
CA GLN A 5 -29.74 22.77 56.90
C GLN A 5 -29.24 22.49 55.48
N PHE A 6 -29.47 21.31 54.90
CA PHE A 6 -30.63 20.89 54.08
C PHE A 6 -31.01 21.82 52.93
N THR A 7 -30.70 21.31 51.75
CA THR A 7 -31.03 21.73 50.39
C THR A 7 -32.54 21.80 50.14
N PHE A 8 -32.99 22.82 49.41
CA PHE A 8 -34.13 22.71 48.51
C PHE A 8 -33.73 23.23 47.12
N LEU A 9 -34.01 22.37 46.15
CA LEU A 9 -33.73 22.48 44.72
C LEU A 9 -34.82 23.35 44.08
N CYS A 10 -34.44 24.41 43.36
CA CYS A 10 -35.33 25.10 42.42
C CYS A 10 -34.75 25.00 41.01
N ILE A 11 -35.61 24.52 40.11
CA ILE A 11 -35.39 24.31 38.68
C ILE A 11 -35.32 25.67 37.98
N GLY A 12 -34.26 25.88 37.20
CA GLY A 12 -34.13 26.99 36.24
C GLY A 12 -33.65 26.44 34.91
N LEU A 13 -34.57 26.36 33.94
CA LEU A 13 -34.30 25.93 32.56
C LEU A 13 -33.57 27.06 31.84
N ILE A 14 -32.32 26.85 31.40
CA ILE A 14 -31.60 27.78 30.51
C ILE A 14 -31.48 27.12 29.15
N MET A 15 -32.17 27.68 28.16
CA MET A 15 -32.04 27.36 26.74
C MET A 15 -30.68 27.86 26.25
N ALA A 16 -29.73 26.96 26.02
CA ALA A 16 -28.48 27.28 25.33
C ALA A 16 -28.71 27.23 23.82
N SER A 17 -28.60 28.39 23.16
CA SER A 17 -28.59 28.51 21.71
C SER A 17 -27.39 27.76 21.14
N CYS A 18 -27.65 26.79 20.26
CA CYS A 18 -26.64 26.09 19.49
C CYS A 18 -26.02 27.05 18.47
N ALA A 19 -24.82 27.55 18.73
CA ALA A 19 -23.99 28.17 17.69
C ALA A 19 -23.32 27.04 16.89
N PRO A 20 -23.45 26.99 15.55
CA PRO A 20 -22.75 25.98 14.77
C PRO A 20 -21.24 26.25 14.87
N GLN A 21 -20.56 25.31 15.52
CA GLN A 21 -19.12 25.25 15.60
C GLN A 21 -18.56 25.16 14.17
N ALA A 22 -17.64 26.06 13.83
CA ALA A 22 -17.01 26.10 12.53
C ALA A 22 -16.46 24.71 12.20
N SER A 23 -16.99 24.15 11.10
CA SER A 23 -16.53 22.90 10.49
C SER A 23 -15.02 22.97 10.34
N ASP A 24 -14.34 21.98 10.90
CA ASP A 24 -12.94 21.70 10.65
C ASP A 24 -12.66 21.78 9.15
N SER A 25 -11.59 22.52 8.81
CA SER A 25 -11.03 22.59 7.48
C SER A 25 -10.83 21.17 6.93
N PRO A 26 -11.12 20.91 5.64
CA PRO A 26 -10.79 19.62 5.04
C PRO A 26 -9.28 19.42 5.18
N SER A 27 -8.90 18.39 5.95
CA SER A 27 -7.53 17.92 6.02
C SER A 27 -7.12 17.57 4.59
N SER A 28 -6.32 18.43 3.94
CA SER A 28 -5.86 18.19 2.58
C SER A 28 -4.99 16.95 2.60
N VAL A 29 -5.57 15.80 2.27
CA VAL A 29 -4.82 14.58 2.00
C VAL A 29 -3.81 14.96 0.91
N PRO A 30 -2.50 14.84 1.13
CA PRO A 30 -1.53 15.12 0.09
C PRO A 30 -1.86 14.21 -1.09
N VAL A 31 -2.24 14.80 -2.23
CA VAL A 31 -2.45 14.05 -3.47
C VAL A 31 -1.14 13.36 -3.79
N ALA A 32 -1.13 12.03 -3.73
CA ALA A 32 0.04 11.24 -4.01
C ALA A 32 0.45 11.44 -5.48
N LYS A 33 1.72 11.80 -5.70
CA LYS A 33 2.22 12.08 -7.05
C LYS A 33 2.72 10.81 -7.70
N VAL A 34 2.04 10.33 -8.74
CA VAL A 34 2.50 9.22 -9.57
C VAL A 34 3.87 9.53 -10.16
N VAL A 35 4.78 8.57 -10.10
CA VAL A 35 6.11 8.67 -10.72
C VAL A 35 6.08 7.90 -12.04
N THR A 36 6.35 8.59 -13.14
CA THR A 36 6.47 7.95 -14.45
C THR A 36 7.87 7.32 -14.55
N PRO A 37 7.98 6.00 -14.77
CA PRO A 37 9.27 5.35 -14.87
C PRO A 37 9.98 5.70 -16.19
N GLU A 38 11.30 5.78 -16.13
CA GLU A 38 12.17 6.00 -17.30
C GLU A 38 12.24 4.73 -18.17
N ARG A 39 12.23 3.57 -17.51
CA ARG A 39 12.16 2.26 -18.15
C ARG A 39 11.24 1.35 -17.35
N HIS A 40 10.40 0.60 -18.06
CA HIS A 40 9.51 -0.37 -17.44
C HIS A 40 9.21 -1.52 -18.40
N THR A 41 9.85 -2.66 -18.16
CA THR A 41 9.89 -3.82 -19.05
C THR A 41 9.35 -5.06 -18.35
N VAL A 42 8.62 -5.89 -19.09
CA VAL A 42 8.15 -7.21 -18.67
C VAL A 42 8.74 -8.22 -19.67
N ASP A 43 9.51 -9.19 -19.17
CA ASP A 43 10.10 -10.28 -19.94
C ASP A 43 9.78 -11.63 -19.26
N GLY A 44 8.78 -12.32 -19.78
CA GLY A 44 8.29 -13.57 -19.19
C GLY A 44 7.84 -13.39 -17.73
N MET A 45 8.55 -14.04 -16.81
CA MET A 45 8.29 -14.01 -15.35
C MET A 45 9.04 -12.89 -14.62
N HIS A 46 9.70 -11.99 -15.35
CA HIS A 46 10.54 -10.96 -14.78
C HIS A 46 10.07 -9.57 -15.22
N GLU A 47 9.75 -8.72 -14.25
CA GLU A 47 9.37 -7.33 -14.49
C GLU A 47 10.38 -6.38 -13.83
N VAL A 48 10.80 -5.35 -14.56
CA VAL A 48 11.74 -4.33 -14.06
C VAL A 48 11.19 -2.94 -14.32
N MET A 49 11.21 -2.10 -13.29
CA MET A 49 10.87 -0.69 -13.33
C MET A 49 12.07 0.13 -12.82
N GLN A 50 12.50 1.12 -13.60
CA GLN A 50 13.63 1.99 -13.30
C GLN A 50 13.21 3.46 -13.43
N PHE A 51 13.64 4.29 -12.47
CA PHE A 51 13.38 5.72 -12.43
C PHE A 51 14.37 6.45 -11.51
N THR A 52 14.46 7.77 -11.67
CA THR A 52 15.27 8.62 -10.78
C THR A 52 14.39 9.31 -9.72
N ASP A 53 14.80 9.25 -8.45
CA ASP A 53 14.20 10.04 -7.36
C ASP A 53 15.25 10.94 -6.71
N THR A 54 15.07 12.25 -6.78
CA THR A 54 15.98 13.25 -6.17
C THR A 54 17.46 13.02 -6.54
N GLY A 55 17.71 12.64 -7.81
CA GLY A 55 19.05 12.37 -8.34
C GLY A 55 19.63 11.00 -7.98
N ARG A 56 18.85 10.12 -7.33
CA ARG A 56 19.21 8.73 -7.06
C ARG A 56 18.56 7.79 -8.05
N GLU A 57 19.32 6.81 -8.54
CA GLU A 57 18.78 5.76 -9.38
C GLU A 57 17.98 4.78 -8.52
N VAL A 58 16.76 4.46 -8.93
CA VAL A 58 15.93 3.44 -8.30
C VAL A 58 15.58 2.37 -9.31
N ILE A 59 15.86 1.12 -8.97
CA ILE A 59 15.49 -0.05 -9.76
C ILE A 59 14.64 -0.97 -8.89
N VAL A 60 13.48 -1.34 -9.39
CA VAL A 60 12.57 -2.31 -8.78
C VAL A 60 12.44 -3.47 -9.73
N ALA A 61 12.63 -4.70 -9.23
CA ALA A 61 12.35 -5.90 -10.01
C ALA A 61 11.43 -6.86 -9.25
N LEU A 62 10.52 -7.47 -10.01
CA LEU A 62 9.54 -8.43 -9.54
C LEU A 62 9.70 -9.72 -10.33
N ASP A 63 9.99 -10.80 -9.62
CA ASP A 63 10.14 -12.14 -10.17
C ASP A 63 8.96 -13.01 -9.76
N TRP A 64 8.43 -13.73 -10.74
CA TRP A 64 7.37 -14.70 -10.56
C TRP A 64 7.91 -16.11 -10.66
N ARG A 65 7.19 -17.04 -10.04
CA ARG A 65 7.37 -18.48 -10.24
C ARG A 65 6.03 -19.16 -10.38
N LYS A 66 6.05 -20.38 -10.91
CA LYS A 66 4.86 -21.25 -10.86
C LYS A 66 4.53 -21.59 -9.41
N TYR A 67 3.23 -21.69 -9.12
CA TYR A 67 2.73 -22.25 -7.89
C TYR A 67 3.29 -23.66 -7.66
N SER A 68 3.64 -23.95 -6.42
CA SER A 68 4.16 -25.24 -5.99
C SER A 68 3.47 -25.66 -4.71
N THR A 69 2.74 -26.78 -4.74
CA THR A 69 2.11 -27.34 -3.54
C THR A 69 3.10 -27.52 -2.39
N ALA A 70 4.37 -27.86 -2.67
CA ALA A 70 5.38 -28.04 -1.64
C ALA A 70 5.78 -26.74 -0.92
N LYS A 71 5.68 -25.59 -1.58
CA LYS A 71 6.06 -24.28 -1.02
C LYS A 71 4.84 -23.49 -0.51
N ASP A 72 3.70 -23.63 -1.18
CA ASP A 72 2.61 -22.66 -1.09
C ASP A 72 1.37 -23.21 -0.39
N SER A 73 1.23 -24.54 -0.25
CA SER A 73 0.04 -25.15 0.36
C SER A 73 -0.15 -24.79 1.84
N ALA A 74 0.90 -24.33 2.51
CA ALA A 74 0.87 -23.89 3.90
C ALA A 74 0.52 -22.40 4.06
N LEU A 75 0.39 -21.64 2.96
CA LEU A 75 -0.04 -20.24 3.04
C LEU A 75 -1.52 -20.18 3.40
N GLU A 76 -1.82 -19.58 4.55
CA GLU A 76 -3.21 -19.41 5.02
C GLU A 76 -4.00 -18.43 4.14
N LEU A 77 -3.31 -17.50 3.49
CA LEU A 77 -3.89 -16.46 2.65
C LEU A 77 -3.00 -16.19 1.44
N VAL A 78 -3.64 -16.08 0.28
CA VAL A 78 -3.02 -15.63 -0.98
C VAL A 78 -3.83 -14.46 -1.51
N TYR A 79 -3.16 -13.33 -1.73
CA TYR A 79 -3.77 -12.14 -2.33
C TYR A 79 -3.50 -12.14 -3.83
N GLY A 80 -4.55 -12.04 -4.64
CA GLY A 80 -4.46 -12.06 -6.10
C GLY A 80 -5.83 -12.10 -6.77
N ASP A 81 -5.87 -11.85 -8.08
CA ASP A 81 -6.98 -12.34 -8.92
C ASP A 81 -6.83 -13.86 -8.96
N MET A 82 -7.57 -14.50 -8.05
CA MET A 82 -7.43 -15.92 -7.81
C MET A 82 -8.41 -16.74 -8.61
N SER A 83 -9.49 -16.16 -9.15
CA SER A 83 -10.71 -16.72 -9.81
C SER A 83 -11.01 -18.23 -9.67
N ARG A 84 -10.01 -19.10 -9.80
CA ARG A 84 -9.97 -20.51 -9.38
C ARG A 84 -8.72 -20.83 -8.54
N PRO A 85 -8.79 -20.93 -7.20
CA PRO A 85 -7.63 -21.32 -6.38
C PRO A 85 -7.20 -22.79 -6.64
N PRO A 86 -5.92 -23.13 -6.47
CA PRO A 86 -4.80 -22.24 -6.09
C PRO A 86 -4.37 -21.32 -7.23
N ALA A 87 -3.52 -20.33 -6.92
CA ALA A 87 -2.90 -19.48 -7.93
C ALA A 87 -2.11 -20.32 -8.94
N GLN A 88 -1.94 -19.84 -10.17
CA GLN A 88 -1.00 -20.44 -11.12
C GLN A 88 0.43 -19.96 -10.89
N TYR A 89 0.57 -18.72 -10.44
CA TYR A 89 1.85 -18.06 -10.22
C TYR A 89 1.89 -17.41 -8.84
N MET A 90 3.07 -17.41 -8.25
CA MET A 90 3.36 -16.77 -6.97
C MET A 90 4.56 -15.84 -7.18
N VAL A 91 4.60 -14.72 -6.45
CA VAL A 91 5.80 -13.87 -6.42
C VAL A 91 6.93 -14.65 -5.75
N ASP A 92 8.05 -14.78 -6.45
CA ASP A 92 9.26 -15.43 -5.94
C ASP A 92 10.19 -14.43 -5.26
N GLN A 93 10.30 -13.23 -5.84
CA GLN A 93 11.20 -12.20 -5.35
C GLN A 93 10.67 -10.80 -5.67
N LEU A 94 10.84 -9.88 -4.73
CA LEU A 94 10.68 -8.45 -4.95
C LEU A 94 11.96 -7.76 -4.49
N THR A 95 12.64 -7.10 -5.41
CA THR A 95 13.86 -6.35 -5.13
C THR A 95 13.66 -4.87 -5.37
N VAL A 96 14.25 -4.06 -4.50
CA VAL A 96 14.39 -2.63 -4.70
C VAL A 96 15.85 -2.28 -4.46
N SER A 97 16.43 -1.49 -5.36
CA SER A 97 17.79 -0.99 -5.29
C SER A 97 17.77 0.53 -5.42
N ILE A 98 18.54 1.22 -4.58
CA ILE A 98 18.75 2.67 -4.63
C ILE A 98 20.25 2.92 -4.75
N ASP A 99 20.68 3.56 -5.85
CA ASP A 99 22.09 3.76 -6.20
C ASP A 99 22.90 2.45 -6.14
N GLY A 100 22.31 1.34 -6.61
CA GLY A 100 22.90 0.01 -6.57
C GLY A 100 22.86 -0.71 -5.22
N LYS A 101 22.32 -0.08 -4.16
CA LYS A 101 22.18 -0.69 -2.83
C LYS A 101 20.80 -1.27 -2.63
N GLY A 102 20.73 -2.57 -2.30
CA GLY A 102 19.47 -3.27 -2.06
C GLY A 102 18.75 -2.80 -0.78
N VAL A 103 17.43 -2.66 -0.89
CA VAL A 103 16.50 -2.48 0.23
C VAL A 103 16.03 -3.86 0.67
N ALA A 104 16.14 -4.16 1.96
CA ALA A 104 15.66 -5.43 2.51
C ALA A 104 14.12 -5.44 2.57
N ILE A 105 13.50 -6.29 1.75
CA ILE A 105 12.06 -6.59 1.80
C ILE A 105 11.91 -8.05 2.26
N PRO A 106 11.37 -8.32 3.46
CA PRO A 106 11.17 -9.68 3.93
C PRO A 106 10.24 -10.48 3.00
N ALA A 107 10.57 -11.76 2.76
CA ALA A 107 9.74 -12.64 1.94
C ALA A 107 8.29 -12.74 2.42
N ALA A 108 8.08 -12.68 3.74
CA ALA A 108 6.76 -12.64 4.35
C ALA A 108 5.88 -11.46 3.91
N ASN A 109 6.43 -10.44 3.24
CA ASN A 109 5.69 -9.29 2.72
C ASN A 109 5.35 -9.40 1.22
N TYR A 110 5.81 -10.44 0.51
CA TYR A 110 5.50 -10.60 -0.92
C TYR A 110 5.15 -12.03 -1.33
N SER A 111 5.56 -13.06 -0.60
CA SER A 111 5.44 -14.46 -1.04
C SER A 111 4.00 -15.00 -1.07
N TYR A 112 3.05 -14.28 -0.47
CA TYR A 112 1.61 -14.58 -0.54
C TYR A 112 0.92 -13.92 -1.73
N LEU A 113 1.64 -13.13 -2.53
CA LEU A 113 1.09 -12.51 -3.73
C LEU A 113 1.03 -13.56 -4.82
N GLY A 114 -0.19 -13.81 -5.29
CA GLY A 114 -0.47 -14.81 -6.31
C GLY A 114 -1.21 -14.19 -7.49
N SER A 115 -1.20 -14.90 -8.61
CA SER A 115 -2.00 -14.53 -9.77
C SER A 115 -2.36 -15.75 -10.61
N GLN A 116 -3.50 -15.70 -11.30
CA GLN A 116 -3.82 -16.61 -12.40
C GLN A 116 -3.06 -16.26 -13.68
N TRP A 117 -2.65 -15.00 -13.83
CA TRP A 117 -2.00 -14.47 -15.03
C TRP A 117 -0.89 -13.49 -14.62
N MET A 118 0.32 -13.66 -15.13
CA MET A 118 1.46 -12.80 -14.76
C MET A 118 2.20 -12.21 -15.97
N ASN A 119 1.92 -12.69 -17.18
CA ASN A 119 2.65 -12.29 -18.38
C ASN A 119 2.04 -11.04 -19.03
N GLU A 120 2.90 -10.24 -19.68
CA GLU A 120 2.55 -9.12 -20.58
C GLU A 120 1.84 -7.92 -19.94
N ILE A 121 1.57 -7.95 -18.63
CA ILE A 121 1.00 -6.85 -17.87
C ILE A 121 2.04 -6.33 -16.88
N LYS A 122 2.03 -5.02 -16.68
CA LYS A 122 2.84 -4.34 -15.67
C LYS A 122 2.15 -4.40 -14.31
N HIS A 123 2.79 -5.03 -13.34
CA HIS A 123 2.31 -5.16 -11.96
C HIS A 123 2.94 -4.09 -11.07
N LEU A 124 4.14 -3.62 -11.41
CA LEU A 124 4.86 -2.61 -10.64
C LEU A 124 4.35 -1.21 -10.95
N GLY A 125 4.30 -0.39 -9.90
CA GLY A 125 4.18 1.05 -10.05
C GLY A 125 4.74 1.79 -8.84
N VAL A 126 4.79 3.11 -8.95
CA VAL A 126 5.37 3.97 -7.91
C VAL A 126 4.66 5.31 -7.82
N TYR A 127 4.52 5.80 -6.59
CA TYR A 127 4.17 7.19 -6.33
C TYR A 127 4.98 7.76 -5.16
N LYS A 128 5.02 9.09 -5.06
CA LYS A 128 5.61 9.81 -3.93
C LYS A 128 4.61 9.97 -2.80
N SER A 129 5.01 9.57 -1.61
CA SER A 129 4.34 9.89 -0.35
C SER A 129 5.25 10.80 0.48
N GLY A 130 5.13 12.11 0.26
CA GLY A 130 6.09 13.09 0.77
C GLY A 130 7.50 12.83 0.22
N SER A 131 8.49 12.71 1.10
CA SER A 131 9.87 12.37 0.72
C SER A 131 10.09 10.88 0.42
N LYS A 132 9.13 10.01 0.77
CA LYS A 132 9.24 8.56 0.63
C LYS A 132 8.74 8.08 -0.73
N LEU A 133 9.19 6.89 -1.11
CA LEU A 133 8.72 6.17 -2.28
C LEU A 133 7.68 5.15 -1.83
N ASN A 134 6.55 5.10 -2.51
CA ASN A 134 5.61 4.00 -2.35
C ASN A 134 5.67 3.16 -3.62
N ILE A 135 6.36 2.03 -3.53
CA ILE A 135 6.38 1.02 -4.59
C ILE A 135 5.17 0.13 -4.37
N TYR A 136 4.45 -0.20 -5.43
CA TYR A 136 3.32 -1.11 -5.32
C TYR A 136 3.34 -2.21 -6.38
N VAL A 137 2.74 -3.33 -6.01
CA VAL A 137 2.53 -4.51 -6.85
C VAL A 137 1.02 -4.73 -6.93
N ASN A 138 0.45 -4.56 -8.11
CA ASN A 138 -0.91 -5.00 -8.40
C ASN A 138 -0.90 -6.49 -8.68
N VAL A 139 -1.84 -7.24 -8.10
CA VAL A 139 -2.04 -8.65 -8.39
C VAL A 139 -3.50 -8.89 -8.80
N GLY A 140 -3.71 -9.00 -10.10
CA GLY A 140 -5.03 -9.08 -10.75
C GLY A 140 -5.25 -8.01 -11.83
N ASP A 141 -6.47 -7.93 -12.37
CA ASP A 141 -6.83 -7.10 -13.54
C ASP A 141 -7.43 -5.72 -13.18
N GLY A 142 -6.94 -5.09 -12.12
CA GLY A 142 -7.37 -3.76 -11.70
C GLY A 142 -8.54 -3.78 -10.72
N SER A 143 -9.79 -3.71 -11.19
CA SER A 143 -10.97 -3.50 -10.32
C SER A 143 -11.38 -4.71 -9.48
N GLU A 144 -10.92 -5.91 -9.82
CA GLU A 144 -11.05 -7.13 -8.99
C GLU A 144 -9.68 -7.60 -8.46
N ALA A 145 -8.76 -6.66 -8.25
CA ALA A 145 -7.38 -6.95 -7.84
C ALA A 145 -7.09 -6.58 -6.39
N TRP A 146 -5.94 -7.07 -5.90
CA TRP A 146 -5.32 -6.58 -4.68
C TRP A 146 -4.07 -5.78 -5.03
N THR A 147 -3.72 -4.81 -4.17
CA THR A 147 -2.47 -4.05 -4.33
C THR A 147 -1.64 -4.13 -3.05
N ALA A 148 -0.44 -4.69 -3.16
CA ALA A 148 0.56 -4.63 -2.10
C ALA A 148 1.42 -3.38 -2.25
N SER A 149 1.59 -2.65 -1.16
CA SER A 149 2.26 -1.35 -1.12
C SER A 149 3.42 -1.40 -0.14
N TYR A 150 4.56 -0.86 -0.57
CA TYR A 150 5.84 -0.88 0.13
C TYR A 150 6.35 0.55 0.22
N LEU A 151 6.24 1.13 1.42
CA LEU A 151 6.73 2.47 1.69
C LEU A 151 8.23 2.38 2.02
N ILE A 152 9.06 2.95 1.16
CA ILE A 152 10.51 2.93 1.25
C ILE A 152 11.01 4.34 1.52
N ASP A 153 11.91 4.47 2.47
CA ASP A 153 12.67 5.70 2.66
C ASP A 153 13.92 5.66 1.77
N PRO A 154 13.95 6.45 0.68
CA PRO A 154 15.07 6.42 -0.25
C PRO A 154 16.36 7.00 0.34
N ALA A 155 16.28 7.81 1.41
CA ALA A 155 17.46 8.37 2.04
C ALA A 155 18.23 7.32 2.84
N THR A 156 17.51 6.43 3.52
CA THR A 156 18.08 5.36 4.36
C THR A 156 18.16 4.02 3.66
N GLY A 157 17.42 3.81 2.57
CA GLY A 157 17.34 2.52 1.87
C GLY A 157 16.60 1.46 2.69
N THR A 158 15.58 1.88 3.45
CA THR A 158 14.83 0.98 4.35
C THR A 158 13.36 0.88 3.98
N LEU A 159 12.80 -0.32 4.17
CA LEU A 159 11.36 -0.52 4.17
C LEU A 159 10.78 0.06 5.48
N VAL A 160 9.96 1.09 5.35
CA VAL A 160 9.30 1.76 6.48
C VAL A 160 8.03 1.01 6.87
N SER A 161 7.22 0.63 5.89
CA SER A 161 5.97 -0.09 6.11
C SER A 161 5.55 -0.85 4.86
N HIS A 162 4.77 -1.91 5.07
CA HIS A 162 4.11 -2.64 4.01
C HIS A 162 2.63 -2.85 4.39
N LYS A 163 1.73 -2.76 3.41
CA LYS A 163 0.30 -3.07 3.57
C LYS A 163 -0.31 -3.55 2.25
N VAL A 164 -1.27 -4.46 2.34
CA VAL A 164 -2.11 -4.89 1.21
C VAL A 164 -3.47 -4.18 1.29
N TYR A 165 -3.97 -3.77 0.14
CA TYR A 165 -5.23 -3.04 -0.03
C TYR A 165 -6.09 -3.73 -1.07
N ASP A 166 -7.40 -3.54 -0.96
CA ASP A 166 -8.28 -3.70 -2.11
C ASP A 166 -7.80 -2.76 -3.24
N GLY A 167 -7.75 -3.26 -4.48
CA GLY A 167 -7.18 -2.54 -5.62
C GLY A 167 -7.91 -1.23 -5.90
N ALA A 168 -9.25 -1.23 -5.84
CA ALA A 168 -10.02 -0.01 -6.06
C ALA A 168 -9.83 0.99 -4.92
N GLU A 169 -9.84 0.53 -3.66
CA GLU A 169 -9.53 1.39 -2.50
C GLU A 169 -8.16 2.04 -2.65
N PHE A 170 -7.15 1.28 -3.06
CA PHE A 170 -5.80 1.78 -3.28
C PHE A 170 -5.78 2.86 -4.36
N HIS A 171 -6.30 2.55 -5.55
CA HIS A 171 -6.20 3.42 -6.72
C HIS A 171 -7.04 4.70 -6.63
N ASN A 172 -8.14 4.67 -5.87
CA ASN A 172 -8.95 5.86 -5.59
C ASN A 172 -8.20 6.95 -4.81
N ASN A 173 -7.10 6.62 -4.13
CA ASN A 173 -6.25 7.61 -3.48
C ASN A 173 -5.34 8.38 -4.45
N PHE A 174 -5.31 8.00 -5.73
CA PHE A 174 -4.49 8.61 -6.79
C PHE A 174 -5.31 9.23 -7.92
N ALA A 175 -6.65 9.25 -7.83
CA ALA A 175 -7.49 9.87 -8.85
C ALA A 175 -7.18 11.39 -8.94
N PRO A 176 -6.96 11.92 -10.16
CA PRO A 176 -6.67 13.35 -10.37
C PRO A 176 -7.80 14.28 -9.97
#